data_AF-A0ABD7G0Z1-F1
#
_entry.id   AF-A0ABD7G0Z1-F1
#
_cell.length_a   1.000
_cell.length_b   1.000
_cell.length_c   1.000
_cell.angle_alpha   90.00
_cell.angle_beta   90.00
_cell.angle_gamma   90.00
#
_symmetry.space_group_name_H-M   'P 1'
#
loop_
_entity.id
_entity.type
_entity.pdbx_description
1 polymer ?
#
loop_
_entity_poly.entity_id
_entity_poly.type
_entity_poly.pdbx_seq_one_letter_code
_entity_poly.pdbx_strand_id
1 'polypeptide(L)'
;AQFWQMVQQDQQPEPDGSSDATNALSWLFPRDDGQTVDLSDSPEFNQLFGDLLRLREQKEAVELQESQLKQRLQATLGEATAGLFADGKITWKRSKDRLAPDLEKLGQDHPDLLTRYVKPVPGVRRFTIQPLRQTP
;
A
#
# COMPACT_ATOMS: atom_id res chain seq x y z
N ALA A 1 -19.29 19.89 18.69
CA ALA A 1 -18.07 20.65 19.04
C ALA A 1 -17.04 19.75 19.74
N GLN A 2 -16.80 18.54 19.23
CA GLN A 2 -16.01 17.51 19.93
C GLN A 2 -14.50 17.67 19.70
N PHE A 3 -14.11 18.14 18.50
CA PHE A 3 -12.71 18.44 18.14
C PHE A 3 -12.05 19.46 19.09
N TRP A 4 -12.69 20.61 19.34
CA TRP A 4 -12.12 21.65 20.23
C TRP A 4 -11.96 21.19 21.68
N GLN A 5 -12.83 20.30 22.14
CA GLN A 5 -12.74 19.74 23.50
C GLN A 5 -11.55 18.79 23.63
N MET A 6 -11.28 17.95 22.63
CA MET A 6 -10.09 17.07 22.61
C MET A 6 -8.78 17.87 22.56
N VAL A 7 -8.76 18.97 21.79
CA VAL A 7 -7.61 19.90 21.75
C VAL A 7 -7.36 20.56 23.10
N GLN A 8 -8.41 20.93 23.84
CA GLN A 8 -8.28 21.49 25.19
C GLN A 8 -7.84 20.46 26.23
N GLN A 9 -8.12 19.18 26.00
CA GLN A 9 -7.80 18.07 26.90
C GLN A 9 -6.47 17.38 26.55
N ASP A 10 -5.75 17.87 25.54
CA ASP A 10 -4.53 17.25 24.99
C ASP A 10 -4.71 15.75 24.69
N GLN A 11 -5.93 15.37 24.28
CA GLN A 11 -6.28 13.99 23.99
C GLN A 11 -6.13 13.73 22.49
N GLN A 12 -5.18 12.86 22.14
CA GLN A 12 -5.02 12.43 20.77
C GLN A 12 -6.27 11.65 20.31
N PRO A 13 -6.87 12.00 19.16
CA PRO A 13 -8.01 11.27 18.63
C PRO A 13 -7.60 9.86 18.20
N GLU A 14 -8.55 8.92 18.31
CA GLU A 14 -8.37 7.56 17.79
C GLU A 14 -8.08 7.57 16.28
N PRO A 15 -7.13 6.75 15.78
CA PRO A 15 -6.86 6.64 14.35
C PRO A 15 -8.11 6.18 13.59
N ASP A 16 -8.54 6.98 12.62
CA ASP A 16 -9.77 6.78 11.85
C ASP A 16 -9.54 6.09 10.48
N GLY A 17 -8.29 5.74 10.17
CA GLY A 17 -7.89 5.15 8.90
C GLY A 17 -7.65 6.16 7.76
N SER A 18 -7.71 7.46 8.04
CA SER A 18 -7.40 8.51 7.06
C SER A 18 -5.90 8.61 6.72
N SER A 19 -5.59 9.33 5.65
CA SER A 19 -4.19 9.70 5.33
C SER A 19 -3.56 10.53 6.44
N ASP A 20 -4.36 11.35 7.13
CA ASP A 20 -3.88 12.23 8.19
C ASP A 20 -3.54 11.44 9.45
N ALA A 21 -4.35 10.44 9.82
CA ALA A 21 -4.03 9.50 10.90
C ALA A 21 -2.75 8.71 10.58
N THR A 22 -2.56 8.28 9.32
CA THR A 22 -1.34 7.58 8.87
C THR A 22 -0.10 8.47 9.00
N ASN A 23 -0.21 9.74 8.59
CA ASN A 23 0.85 10.72 8.71
C ASN A 23 1.17 10.99 10.19
N ALA A 24 0.16 11.23 11.02
CA ALA A 24 0.33 11.46 12.46
C ALA A 24 1.08 10.30 13.13
N LEU A 25 0.69 9.05 12.88
CA LEU A 25 1.37 7.86 13.41
C LEU A 25 2.84 7.78 12.98
N SER A 26 3.14 8.15 11.72
CA SER A 26 4.52 8.16 11.20
C SER A 26 5.39 9.23 11.87
N TRP A 27 4.79 10.37 12.26
CA TRP A 27 5.48 11.46 12.95
C TRP A 27 5.66 11.15 14.45
N LEU A 28 4.66 10.54 15.09
CA LEU A 28 4.70 10.17 16.50
C LEU A 28 5.67 9.01 16.75
N PHE A 29 5.72 8.03 15.85
CA PHE A 29 6.55 6.84 16.02
C PHE A 29 7.49 6.62 14.82
N PRO A 30 8.48 7.50 14.60
CA PRO A 30 9.33 7.47 13.40
C PRO A 30 10.37 6.34 13.40
N ARG A 31 10.67 5.75 14.56
CA ARG A 31 11.63 4.64 14.75
C ARG A 31 11.01 3.56 15.61
N ASP A 32 11.44 2.32 15.43
CA ASP A 32 11.22 1.25 16.40
C ASP A 32 12.37 1.21 17.42
N ASP A 33 12.14 0.51 18.53
CA ASP A 33 13.11 0.29 19.61
C ASP A 33 13.53 -1.19 19.73
N GLY A 34 13.11 -2.03 18.78
CA GLY A 34 13.35 -3.48 18.76
C GLY A 34 12.57 -4.29 19.80
N GLN A 35 11.70 -3.66 20.61
CA GLN A 35 10.89 -4.38 21.58
C GLN A 35 9.67 -5.04 20.92
N THR A 36 9.23 -6.15 21.49
CA THR A 36 7.98 -6.83 21.10
C THR A 36 6.98 -6.71 22.23
N VAL A 37 5.80 -6.18 21.91
CA VAL A 37 4.65 -6.16 22.83
C VAL A 37 3.88 -7.46 22.65
N ASP A 38 3.71 -8.23 23.72
CA ASP A 38 2.85 -9.41 23.70
C ASP A 38 1.39 -9.00 23.93
N LEU A 39 0.56 -9.27 22.93
CA LEU A 39 -0.88 -8.98 22.94
C LEU A 39 -1.72 -10.27 22.92
N SER A 40 -1.10 -11.45 23.09
CA SER A 40 -1.79 -12.74 22.98
C SER A 40 -2.96 -12.88 23.93
N ASP A 41 -2.87 -12.27 25.11
CA ASP A 41 -3.87 -12.37 26.17
C ASP A 41 -4.93 -11.26 26.13
N SER A 42 -4.86 -10.34 25.16
CA SER A 42 -5.84 -9.27 25.00
C SER A 42 -6.96 -9.68 24.03
N PRO A 43 -8.20 -9.96 24.49
CA PRO A 43 -9.29 -10.35 23.60
C PRO A 43 -9.62 -9.27 22.57
N GLU A 44 -9.52 -8.00 22.97
CA GLU A 44 -9.77 -6.84 22.11
C GLU A 44 -8.78 -6.77 20.94
N PHE A 45 -7.47 -6.81 21.21
CA PHE A 45 -6.47 -6.74 20.14
C PHE A 45 -6.44 -8.00 19.27
N ASN A 46 -6.72 -9.18 19.83
CA ASN A 46 -6.90 -10.40 19.04
C ASN A 46 -8.10 -10.28 18.09
N GLN A 47 -9.22 -9.70 18.54
CA GLN A 47 -10.37 -9.46 17.67
C GLN A 47 -10.03 -8.48 16.54
N LEU A 48 -9.39 -7.35 16.85
CA LEU A 48 -8.94 -6.38 15.85
C LEU A 48 -8.01 -7.02 14.80
N PHE A 49 -7.06 -7.84 15.25
CA PHE A 49 -6.14 -8.54 14.36
C PHE A 49 -6.88 -9.55 13.46
N GLY A 50 -7.81 -10.33 14.02
CA GLY A 50 -8.65 -11.27 13.26
C GLY A 50 -9.51 -10.58 12.20
N ASP A 51 -10.13 -9.44 12.56
CA ASP A 51 -10.90 -8.63 11.62
C ASP A 51 -10.04 -8.08 10.48
N LEU A 52 -8.84 -7.59 10.80
CA LEU A 52 -7.90 -7.12 9.79
C LEU A 52 -7.49 -8.22 8.81
N LEU A 53 -7.22 -9.43 9.29
CA LEU A 53 -6.89 -10.59 8.44
C LEU A 53 -8.05 -10.94 7.50
N ARG A 54 -9.28 -11.01 8.03
CA ARG A 54 -10.48 -11.30 7.24
C ARG A 54 -10.74 -10.25 6.15
N LEU A 55 -10.60 -8.96 6.48
CA LEU A 55 -10.76 -7.89 5.50
C LEU A 55 -9.69 -7.95 4.40
N ARG A 56 -8.47 -8.34 4.75
CA ARG A 56 -7.39 -8.51 3.77
C ARG A 56 -7.69 -9.65 2.79
N GLU A 57 -8.14 -10.78 3.29
CA GLU A 57 -8.55 -11.92 2.45
C GLU A 57 -9.70 -11.54 1.50
N GLN A 58 -10.72 -10.84 2.02
CA GLN A 58 -11.84 -10.35 1.20
C GLN A 58 -11.36 -9.39 0.10
N LYS A 59 -10.45 -8.46 0.45
CA LYS A 59 -9.85 -7.53 -0.51
C LYS A 59 -9.09 -8.29 -1.62
N GLU A 60 -8.25 -9.24 -1.24
CA GLU A 60 -7.47 -10.04 -2.20
C GLU A 60 -8.39 -10.87 -3.12
N ALA A 61 -9.48 -11.42 -2.60
CA ALA A 61 -10.48 -12.14 -3.39
C ALA A 61 -11.20 -11.22 -4.40
N VAL A 62 -11.61 -10.02 -3.97
CA VAL A 62 -12.26 -9.03 -4.85
C VAL A 62 -11.28 -8.51 -5.91
N GLU A 63 -10.03 -8.23 -5.55
CA GLU A 63 -8.98 -7.81 -6.49
C GLU A 63 -8.70 -8.91 -7.53
N LEU A 64 -8.68 -10.18 -7.12
CA LEU A 64 -8.55 -11.32 -8.03
C LEU A 64 -9.73 -11.39 -9.02
N GLN A 65 -10.96 -11.29 -8.52
CA GLN A 65 -12.16 -11.30 -9.36
C GLN A 65 -12.16 -10.13 -10.36
N GLU A 66 -11.83 -8.92 -9.89
CA GLU A 66 -11.71 -7.74 -10.75
C GLU A 66 -10.65 -7.95 -11.84
N SER A 67 -9.49 -8.50 -11.49
CA SER A 67 -8.41 -8.82 -12.43
C SER A 67 -8.85 -9.84 -13.48
N GLN A 68 -9.54 -10.91 -13.07
CA GLN A 68 -10.05 -11.94 -13.99
C GLN A 68 -11.03 -11.33 -15.01
N LEU A 69 -11.94 -10.47 -14.55
CA LEU A 69 -12.88 -9.75 -15.42
C LEU A 69 -12.15 -8.81 -16.39
N LYS A 70 -11.20 -8.01 -15.90
CA LYS A 70 -10.36 -7.13 -16.73
C LYS A 70 -9.63 -7.91 -17.82
N GLN A 71 -8.99 -9.02 -17.47
CA GLN A 71 -8.27 -9.88 -18.42
C GLN A 71 -9.19 -10.46 -19.48
N ARG A 72 -10.40 -10.92 -19.10
CA ARG A 72 -11.37 -11.43 -20.06
C ARG A 72 -11.83 -10.35 -21.05
N LEU A 73 -12.06 -9.13 -20.58
CA LEU A 73 -12.38 -7.98 -21.44
C LEU A 73 -11.23 -7.64 -22.37
N GLN A 74 -9.99 -7.60 -21.87
CA GLN A 74 -8.79 -7.37 -22.68
C GLN A 74 -8.60 -8.45 -23.76
N ALA A 75 -8.78 -9.73 -23.40
CA ALA A 75 -8.72 -10.85 -24.34
C ALA A 75 -9.79 -10.72 -25.44
N THR A 76 -10.98 -10.22 -25.08
CA THR A 76 -12.06 -9.95 -26.05
C THR A 76 -11.72 -8.78 -26.97
N LEU A 77 -11.08 -7.73 -26.45
CA LEU A 77 -10.62 -6.59 -27.24
C LEU A 77 -9.52 -6.98 -28.23
N GLY A 78 -8.60 -7.85 -27.82
CA GLY A 78 -7.42 -8.18 -28.62
C GLY A 78 -6.62 -6.92 -28.96
N GLU A 79 -6.49 -6.61 -30.24
CA GLU A 79 -5.79 -5.42 -30.75
C GLU A 79 -6.68 -4.16 -30.80
N ALA A 80 -7.98 -4.29 -30.51
CA ALA A 80 -8.90 -3.17 -30.57
C ALA A 80 -8.56 -2.11 -29.51
N THR A 81 -8.63 -0.84 -29.92
CA THR A 81 -8.36 0.32 -29.08
C THR A 81 -9.44 0.56 -28.01
N ALA A 82 -10.67 0.10 -28.25
CA ALA A 82 -11.81 0.32 -27.37
C ALA A 82 -12.91 -0.73 -27.56
N GLY A 83 -13.74 -0.92 -26.52
CA GLY A 83 -14.99 -1.67 -26.56
C GLY A 83 -16.15 -0.79 -26.08
N LEU A 84 -17.30 -0.87 -26.76
CA LEU A 84 -18.54 -0.17 -26.41
C LEU A 84 -19.54 -1.15 -25.78
N PHE A 85 -20.26 -0.70 -24.76
CA PHE A 85 -21.27 -1.45 -24.03
C PHE A 85 -22.52 -0.59 -23.87
N ALA A 86 -23.63 -1.19 -23.42
CA ALA A 86 -24.86 -0.46 -23.14
C ALA A 86 -24.65 0.70 -22.15
N ASP A 87 -23.84 0.46 -21.12
CA ASP A 87 -23.63 1.41 -20.01
C ASP A 87 -22.25 2.08 -20.00
N GLY A 88 -21.50 2.02 -21.11
CA GLY A 88 -20.22 2.72 -21.18
C GLY A 88 -19.23 2.20 -22.21
N LYS A 89 -17.96 2.51 -22.00
CA LYS A 89 -16.86 2.08 -22.87
C LYS A 89 -15.61 1.81 -22.08
N ILE A 90 -14.75 0.93 -22.61
CA ILE A 90 -13.38 0.75 -22.15
C ILE A 90 -12.42 1.11 -23.26
N THR A 91 -11.23 1.58 -22.90
CA THR A 91 -10.13 1.84 -23.84
C THR A 91 -8.86 1.19 -23.36
N TRP A 92 -8.19 0.46 -24.23
CA TRP A 92 -6.92 -0.18 -23.94
C TRP A 92 -5.96 0.15 -25.09
N LYS A 93 -5.04 1.09 -24.85
CA LYS A 93 -4.12 1.61 -25.86
C LYS A 93 -2.69 1.36 -25.41
N ARG A 94 -1.84 0.89 -26.31
CA ARG A 94 -0.40 0.86 -26.08
C ARG A 94 0.11 2.30 -25.93
N SER A 95 0.79 2.58 -24.82
CA SER A 95 1.52 3.84 -24.65
C SER A 95 2.71 3.91 -25.61
N LYS A 96 3.11 5.12 -26.01
CA LYS A 96 4.33 5.31 -26.81
C LYS A 96 5.53 4.69 -26.10
N ASP A 97 6.42 4.08 -26.87
CA ASP A 97 7.69 3.58 -26.37
C ASP A 97 8.48 4.73 -25.74
N ARG A 98 9.09 4.47 -24.59
CA ARG A 98 9.91 5.43 -23.85
C ARG A 98 11.26 4.80 -23.57
N LEU A 99 12.31 5.59 -23.75
CA LEU A 99 13.63 5.25 -23.26
C LEU A 99 13.69 5.63 -21.77
N ALA A 100 14.00 4.66 -20.93
CA ALA A 100 14.35 4.90 -19.54
C ALA A 100 15.88 4.86 -19.40
N PRO A 101 16.49 5.71 -18.55
CA PRO A 101 17.91 5.63 -18.27
C PRO A 101 18.23 4.29 -17.62
N ASP A 102 19.26 3.61 -18.15
CA ASP A 102 19.82 2.41 -17.55
C ASP A 102 20.77 2.81 -16.41
N LEU A 103 20.22 2.92 -15.21
CA LEU A 103 20.97 3.35 -14.03
C LEU A 103 22.00 2.30 -13.58
N GLU A 104 21.77 1.01 -13.87
CA GLU A 104 22.74 -0.04 -13.55
C GLU A 104 23.98 0.09 -14.41
N LYS A 105 23.78 0.20 -15.74
CA LYS A 105 24.88 0.41 -16.67
C LYS A 105 25.59 1.74 -16.41
N LEU A 106 24.84 2.81 -16.12
CA LEU A 106 25.43 4.10 -15.74
C LEU A 106 26.30 3.98 -14.47
N GLY A 107 25.86 3.21 -13.48
CA GLY A 107 26.63 2.96 -12.26
C GLY A 107 27.90 2.13 -12.50
N GLN A 108 27.87 1.19 -13.45
CA GLN A 108 29.04 0.40 -13.85
C GLN A 108 30.06 1.22 -14.63
N ASP A 109 29.60 1.98 -15.63
CA ASP A 109 30.47 2.76 -16.53
C ASP A 109 30.99 4.04 -15.85
N HIS A 110 30.19 4.65 -14.95
CA HIS A 110 30.48 5.93 -14.32
C HIS A 110 30.13 5.95 -12.81
N PRO A 111 30.81 5.15 -11.96
CA PRO A 111 30.51 5.07 -10.53
C PRO A 111 30.70 6.41 -9.79
N ASP A 112 31.68 7.22 -10.22
CA ASP A 112 31.92 8.55 -9.65
C ASP A 112 30.75 9.51 -9.88
N LEU A 113 30.07 9.37 -11.04
CA LEU A 113 28.91 10.18 -11.37
C LEU A 113 27.74 9.77 -10.48
N LEU A 114 27.45 8.48 -10.37
CA LEU A 114 26.35 7.98 -9.53
C LEU A 114 26.49 8.46 -8.07
N THR A 115 27.72 8.41 -7.53
CA THR A 115 28.03 8.85 -6.16
C THR A 115 27.78 10.35 -5.95
N ARG A 116 27.88 11.19 -6.99
CA ARG A 116 27.60 12.64 -6.91
C ARG A 116 26.11 12.98 -6.91
N TYR A 117 25.25 12.06 -7.36
CA TYR A 117 23.81 12.28 -7.51
C TYR A 117 22.95 11.41 -6.59
N VAL A 118 23.50 11.01 -5.44
CA VAL A 118 22.72 10.36 -4.37
C VAL A 118 22.14 11.40 -3.41
N LYS A 119 20.93 11.14 -2.91
CA LYS A 119 20.36 11.86 -1.77
C LYS A 119 20.03 10.85 -0.66
N PRO A 120 20.24 11.20 0.62
CA PRO A 120 19.76 10.35 1.71
C PRO A 120 18.23 10.29 1.64
N VAL A 121 17.69 9.07 1.63
CA VAL A 121 16.25 8.83 1.76
C VAL A 121 16.05 8.24 3.15
N PRO A 122 15.38 8.97 4.07
CA PRO A 122 15.06 8.43 5.38
C PRO A 122 14.25 7.15 5.27
N GLY A 123 14.59 6.15 6.10
CA GLY A 123 13.78 4.96 6.24
C GLY A 123 12.41 5.28 6.82
N VAL A 124 11.40 4.48 6.44
CA VAL A 124 10.05 4.54 7.00
C VAL A 124 9.74 3.23 7.70
N ARG A 125 9.04 3.28 8.84
CA ARG A 125 8.55 2.06 9.50
C ARG A 125 7.51 1.39 8.62
N ARG A 126 7.66 0.08 8.43
CA ARG A 126 6.76 -0.72 7.59
C ARG A 126 5.80 -1.50 8.47
N PHE A 127 4.52 -1.41 8.18
CA PHE A 127 3.51 -2.27 8.79
C PHE A 127 3.39 -3.56 7.96
N THR A 128 3.84 -4.68 8.52
CA THR A 128 3.81 -5.99 7.85
C THR A 128 2.98 -6.95 8.69
N ILE A 129 2.13 -7.75 8.03
CA ILE A 129 1.29 -8.74 8.67
C ILE A 129 1.84 -10.13 8.36
N GLN A 130 2.10 -10.93 9.39
CA GLN A 130 2.49 -12.33 9.27
C GLN A 130 1.47 -13.17 10.04
N PRO A 131 0.47 -13.78 9.37
CA PRO A 131 -0.42 -14.71 10.07
C PRO A 131 0.37 -15.94 10.53
N LEU A 132 -0.10 -16.62 11.59
CA LEU A 132 0.42 -17.94 11.92
C LEU A 132 0.31 -18.82 10.67
N ARG A 133 1.42 -19.43 10.26
CA ARG A 133 1.39 -20.40 9.16
C ARG A 133 0.43 -21.51 9.57
N GLN A 134 -0.70 -21.60 8.89
CA GLN A 134 -1.44 -22.84 8.82
C GLN A 134 -0.61 -23.75 7.90
N THR A 135 0.18 -24.65 8.49
CA THR A 135 0.79 -25.75 7.75
C THR A 135 -0.34 -26.54 7.07
N PRO A 136 -0.23 -26.86 5.77
CA PRO A 136 -1.23 -27.62 5.04
C PRO A 136 -1.39 -29.05 5.57
#